data_AF-A0A7C7E9G7-F1
#
_entry.id   AF-A0A7C7E9G7-F1
#
_cell.length_a   1.000
_cell.length_b   1.000
_cell.length_c   1.000
_cell.angle_alpha   90.00
_cell.angle_beta   90.00
_cell.angle_gamma   90.00
#
_symmetry.space_group_name_H-M   'P 1'
#
loop_
_entity.id
_entity.type
_entity.pdbx_description
1 polymer ?
#
loop_
_entity_poly.entity_id
_entity_poly.type
_entity_poly.pdbx_seq_one_letter_code
_entity_poly.pdbx_strand_id
1 'polypeptide(L)'
;GGLVAGFDLLMVIINMVPVIILSVLLAAGLIYIPKAMINGALAFGKFILFVITVGLAAAAFQELTGVVLIPGMAPIMDGLVIIGQIGVVLLGTFPVLTLLVKALEKPLNAIGEKLGMNATGAAGIVFTLANSIPVYKMMKDMDNRGKVINTAWLVPATAALGDHLGFTAGVRPDMITPVVIGKLSAGVLAIVLAAWACRDLSNEIKQSDALKSEKMAANL
;
A
#
# COMPACT_ATOMS: atom_id res chain seq x y z
N GLY A 1 10.97 -1.51 -12.30
CA GLY A 1 11.79 -1.40 -11.08
C GLY A 1 13.19 -1.87 -11.35
N GLY A 2 13.51 -3.12 -11.03
CA GLY A 2 14.87 -3.67 -11.13
C GLY A 2 15.54 -3.52 -12.50
N LEU A 3 14.81 -3.73 -13.60
CA LEU A 3 15.35 -3.52 -14.96
C LEU A 3 15.73 -2.06 -15.24
N VAL A 4 14.94 -1.10 -14.74
CA VAL A 4 15.24 0.34 -14.85
C VAL A 4 16.44 0.70 -13.99
N ALA A 5 16.67 -0.02 -12.89
CA ALA A 5 17.86 0.11 -12.04
C ALA A 5 19.12 -0.55 -12.64
N GLY A 6 19.03 -1.17 -13.82
CA GLY A 6 20.15 -1.87 -14.45
C GLY A 6 20.50 -3.21 -13.80
N PHE A 7 19.60 -3.79 -12.99
CA PHE A 7 19.81 -5.13 -12.44
C PHE A 7 19.63 -6.21 -13.51
N ASP A 8 20.41 -7.28 -13.34
CA ASP A 8 20.32 -8.46 -14.19
C ASP A 8 18.91 -9.08 -14.15
N LEU A 9 18.40 -9.45 -15.33
CA LEU A 9 17.04 -9.96 -15.48
C LEU A 9 16.85 -11.29 -14.73
N LEU A 10 17.83 -12.18 -14.78
CA LEU A 10 17.76 -13.48 -14.12
C LEU A 10 17.74 -13.30 -12.60
N MET A 11 18.58 -12.41 -12.07
CA MET A 11 18.55 -12.00 -10.67
C MET A 11 17.16 -11.50 -10.27
N VAL A 12 16.56 -10.60 -11.04
CA VAL A 12 15.23 -10.05 -10.73
C VAL A 12 14.17 -11.16 -10.71
N ILE A 13 14.14 -12.03 -11.71
CA ILE A 13 13.15 -13.12 -11.80
C ILE A 13 13.29 -14.08 -10.63
N ILE A 14 14.51 -14.55 -10.32
CA ILE A 14 14.75 -15.50 -9.22
C ILE A 14 14.27 -14.90 -7.88
N ASN A 15 14.57 -13.62 -7.62
CA ASN A 15 14.13 -12.95 -6.40
C ASN A 15 12.61 -12.72 -6.35
N MET A 16 11.91 -12.73 -7.49
CA MET A 16 10.45 -12.63 -7.55
C MET A 16 9.74 -13.98 -7.36
N VAL A 17 10.39 -15.12 -7.57
CA VAL A 17 9.75 -16.45 -7.48
C VAL A 17 9.03 -16.67 -6.13
N PRO A 18 9.64 -16.41 -4.96
CA PRO A 18 8.96 -16.64 -3.68
C PRO A 18 7.71 -15.78 -3.53
N VAL A 19 7.78 -14.53 -3.97
CA VAL A 19 6.66 -13.58 -3.90
C VAL A 19 5.55 -14.00 -4.86
N ILE A 20 5.88 -14.48 -6.06
CA ILE A 20 4.90 -14.98 -7.04
C ILE A 20 4.17 -16.20 -6.46
N ILE A 21 4.89 -17.16 -5.89
CA ILE A 21 4.29 -18.36 -5.27
C ILE A 21 3.32 -17.93 -4.16
N LEU A 22 3.76 -17.06 -3.25
CA LEU A 22 2.92 -16.56 -2.18
C LEU A 22 1.67 -15.83 -2.73
N SER A 23 1.85 -15.00 -3.76
CA SER A 23 0.74 -14.25 -4.38
C SER A 23 -0.31 -15.19 -4.98
N VAL A 24 0.12 -16.25 -5.67
CA VAL A 24 -0.77 -17.26 -6.25
C VAL A 24 -1.52 -18.02 -5.15
N LEU A 25 -0.83 -18.41 -4.07
CA LEU A 25 -1.47 -19.08 -2.93
C LEU A 25 -2.51 -18.18 -2.25
N LEU A 26 -2.20 -16.90 -2.06
CA LEU A 26 -3.14 -15.93 -1.48
C LEU A 26 -4.35 -15.73 -2.40
N ALA A 27 -4.15 -15.61 -3.71
CA ALA A 27 -5.23 -15.49 -4.68
C ALA A 27 -6.12 -16.74 -4.70
N ALA A 28 -5.52 -17.93 -4.75
CA ALA A 28 -6.26 -19.20 -4.68
C ALA A 28 -7.05 -19.33 -3.36
N GLY A 29 -6.44 -18.97 -2.23
CA GLY A 29 -7.11 -18.95 -0.94
C GLY A 29 -8.30 -18.00 -0.91
N LEU A 30 -8.18 -16.81 -1.50
CA LEU A 30 -9.29 -15.85 -1.60
C LEU A 30 -10.44 -16.36 -2.48
N ILE A 31 -10.15 -17.17 -3.50
CA ILE A 31 -11.17 -17.79 -4.37
C ILE A 31 -11.89 -18.93 -3.63
N TYR A 32 -11.16 -19.83 -2.98
CA TYR A 32 -11.75 -21.07 -2.44
C TYR A 32 -12.20 -20.97 -0.98
N ILE A 33 -11.50 -20.20 -0.14
CA ILE A 33 -11.74 -20.09 1.31
C ILE A 33 -11.68 -18.63 1.82
N PRO A 34 -12.43 -17.70 1.20
CA PRO A 34 -12.28 -16.26 1.42
C PRO A 34 -12.44 -15.84 2.88
N LYS A 35 -13.40 -16.42 3.62
CA LYS A 35 -13.65 -16.05 5.02
C LYS A 35 -12.46 -16.37 5.92
N ALA A 36 -11.84 -17.53 5.72
CA ALA A 36 -10.64 -17.93 6.45
C ALA A 36 -9.46 -17.01 6.09
N MET A 37 -9.27 -16.69 4.81
CA MET A 37 -8.21 -15.79 4.36
C MET A 37 -8.37 -14.36 4.91
N ILE A 38 -9.58 -13.81 4.89
CA ILE A 38 -9.86 -12.48 5.44
C ILE A 38 -9.59 -12.45 6.94
N ASN A 39 -10.08 -13.44 7.69
CA ASN A 39 -9.85 -13.51 9.13
C ASN A 39 -8.37 -13.72 9.46
N GLY A 40 -7.66 -14.55 8.69
CA GLY A 40 -6.23 -14.76 8.81
C GLY A 40 -5.43 -13.47 8.54
N ALA A 41 -5.76 -12.74 7.47
CA ALA A 41 -5.13 -11.45 7.17
C ALA A 41 -5.37 -10.42 8.27
N LEU A 42 -6.58 -10.36 8.84
CA LEU A 42 -6.89 -9.48 9.97
C LEU A 42 -6.14 -9.85 11.25
N ALA A 43 -6.05 -11.15 11.56
CA ALA A 43 -5.29 -11.65 12.71
C ALA A 43 -3.80 -11.35 12.55
N PHE A 44 -3.25 -11.59 11.34
CA PHE A 44 -1.88 -11.25 11.01
C PHE A 44 -1.61 -9.75 11.13
N GLY A 45 -2.50 -8.90 10.61
CA GLY A 45 -2.37 -7.44 10.75
C GLY A 45 -2.36 -6.99 12.22
N LYS A 46 -3.23 -7.56 13.06
CA LYS A 46 -3.25 -7.29 14.51
C LYS A 46 -1.98 -7.78 15.21
N PHE A 47 -1.47 -8.94 14.82
CA PHE A 47 -0.22 -9.48 15.34
C PHE A 47 0.97 -8.56 15.00
N ILE A 48 1.09 -8.12 13.74
CA ILE A 48 2.12 -7.17 13.32
C ILE A 48 2.01 -5.85 14.09
N LEU A 49 0.78 -5.32 14.27
CA LEU A 49 0.57 -4.12 15.09
C LEU A 49 1.08 -4.31 16.52
N PHE A 50 0.74 -5.43 17.16
CA PHE A 50 1.24 -5.77 18.49
C PHE A 50 2.77 -5.80 18.54
N VAL A 51 3.41 -6.52 17.60
CA VAL A 51 4.88 -6.63 17.53
C VAL A 51 5.53 -5.26 17.36
N ILE A 52 5.03 -4.43 16.44
CA ILE A 52 5.59 -3.09 16.20
C ILE A 52 5.41 -2.20 17.43
N THR A 53 4.25 -2.22 18.08
CA THR A 53 3.99 -1.42 19.28
C THR A 53 4.90 -1.83 20.45
N VAL A 54 5.01 -3.13 20.72
CA VAL A 54 5.89 -3.64 21.78
C VAL A 54 7.36 -3.36 21.46
N GLY A 55 7.79 -3.61 20.22
CA GLY A 55 9.16 -3.34 19.78
C GLY A 55 9.52 -1.86 19.91
N LEU A 56 8.65 -0.96 19.48
CA LEU A 56 8.86 0.48 19.62
C LEU A 56 8.91 0.92 21.09
N ALA A 57 8.01 0.42 21.93
CA ALA A 57 8.00 0.74 23.36
C ALA A 57 9.27 0.24 24.06
N ALA A 58 9.71 -0.99 23.76
CA ALA A 58 10.92 -1.56 24.31
C ALA A 58 12.18 -0.79 23.85
N ALA A 59 12.25 -0.43 22.57
CA ALA A 59 13.37 0.34 22.03
C ALA A 59 13.45 1.75 22.64
N ALA A 60 12.31 2.43 22.81
CA ALA A 60 12.25 3.73 23.46
C ALA A 60 12.65 3.66 24.95
N PHE A 61 12.18 2.63 25.66
CA PHE A 61 12.57 2.41 27.06
C PHE A 61 14.07 2.15 27.20
N GLN A 62 14.63 1.29 26.35
CA GLN A 62 16.06 0.98 26.37
C GLN A 62 16.91 2.22 26.09
N GLU A 63 16.52 3.07 25.14
CA GLU A 63 17.22 4.33 24.84
C GLU A 63 17.22 5.30 26.03
N LEU A 64 16.09 5.43 26.73
CA LEU A 64 15.95 6.37 27.84
C LEU A 64 16.58 5.89 29.15
N THR A 65 16.62 4.57 29.38
CA THR A 65 17.05 3.99 30.67
C THR A 65 18.39 3.26 30.62
N GLY A 66 18.87 2.92 29.43
CA GLY A 66 20.04 2.06 29.23
C GLY A 66 19.80 0.57 29.55
N VAL A 67 18.60 0.18 29.98
CA VAL A 67 18.28 -1.22 30.34
C VAL A 67 17.80 -1.98 29.11
N VAL A 68 18.48 -3.09 28.79
CA VAL A 68 18.12 -3.95 27.67
C VAL A 68 16.96 -4.88 28.04
N LEU A 69 15.79 -4.67 27.44
CA LEU A 69 14.62 -5.54 27.61
C LEU A 69 14.63 -6.73 26.63
N ILE A 70 15.00 -6.48 25.38
CA ILE A 70 15.02 -7.48 24.31
C ILE A 70 16.42 -7.49 23.72
N PRO A 71 17.20 -8.56 23.92
CA PRO A 71 18.56 -8.66 23.37
C PRO A 71 18.57 -8.62 21.84
N GLY A 72 19.55 -7.93 21.26
CA GLY A 72 19.76 -7.88 19.81
C GLY A 72 18.90 -6.87 19.05
N MET A 73 18.14 -6.01 19.75
CA MET A 73 17.45 -4.89 19.08
C MET A 73 18.44 -3.86 18.53
N ALA A 74 18.16 -3.35 17.33
CA ALA A 74 18.86 -2.19 16.78
C ALA A 74 18.50 -0.92 17.59
N PRO A 75 19.40 0.07 17.69
CA PRO A 75 19.13 1.35 18.34
C PRO A 75 17.91 2.05 17.74
N ILE A 76 17.05 2.62 18.58
CA ILE A 76 15.87 3.37 18.10
C ILE A 76 16.28 4.59 17.27
N MET A 77 17.44 5.16 17.59
CA MET A 77 17.98 6.33 16.89
C MET A 77 18.20 6.08 15.40
N ASP A 78 18.58 4.86 14.99
CA ASP A 78 18.75 4.53 13.57
C ASP A 78 17.44 4.71 12.80
N GLY A 79 16.32 4.27 13.40
CA GLY A 79 14.99 4.45 12.83
C GLY A 79 14.55 5.92 12.81
N LEU A 80 14.83 6.67 13.89
CA LEU A 80 14.48 8.09 13.98
C LEU A 80 15.27 8.95 12.98
N VAL A 81 16.54 8.66 12.74
CA VAL A 81 17.37 9.34 11.73
C VAL A 81 16.77 9.16 10.34
N ILE A 82 16.38 7.93 9.98
CA ILE A 82 15.73 7.65 8.70
C ILE A 82 14.42 8.44 8.56
N ILE A 83 13.57 8.44 9.60
CA ILE A 83 12.31 9.22 9.58
C ILE A 83 12.59 10.72 9.47
N GLY A 84 13.62 11.23 10.16
CA GLY A 84 14.07 12.62 10.06
C GLY A 84 14.52 12.97 8.63
N GLN A 85 15.28 12.10 7.97
CA GLN A 85 15.71 12.27 6.58
C GLN A 85 14.52 12.29 5.62
N ILE A 86 13.55 11.36 5.79
CA ILE A 86 12.31 11.38 5.02
C ILE A 86 11.60 12.72 5.20
N GLY A 87 11.47 13.19 6.45
CA GLY A 87 10.87 14.49 6.77
C GLY A 87 11.57 15.65 6.08
N VAL A 88 12.91 15.71 6.13
CA VAL A 88 13.70 16.77 5.48
C VAL A 88 13.51 16.75 3.96
N VAL A 89 13.54 15.57 3.33
CA VAL A 89 13.29 15.46 1.89
C VAL A 89 11.88 15.93 1.56
N LEU A 90 10.88 15.44 2.31
CA LEU A 90 9.48 15.80 2.09
C LEU A 90 9.22 17.28 2.33
N LEU A 91 9.90 17.96 3.25
CA LEU A 91 9.77 19.42 3.41
C LEU A 91 10.05 20.17 2.10
N GLY A 92 11.04 19.71 1.32
CA GLY A 92 11.35 20.28 0.00
C GLY A 92 10.46 19.75 -1.13
N THR A 93 10.16 18.44 -1.13
CA THR A 93 9.44 17.80 -2.24
C THR A 93 7.92 17.93 -2.11
N PHE A 94 7.34 18.11 -0.92
CA PHE A 94 5.89 18.13 -0.70
C PHE A 94 5.16 19.30 -1.38
N PRO A 95 5.71 20.53 -1.46
CA PRO A 95 5.12 21.58 -2.29
C PRO A 95 5.07 21.19 -3.77
N VAL A 96 6.15 20.63 -4.30
CA VAL A 96 6.23 20.15 -5.70
C VAL A 96 5.28 18.98 -5.92
N LEU A 97 5.21 18.05 -4.97
CA LEU A 97 4.29 16.93 -4.97
C LEU A 97 2.84 17.41 -4.98
N THR A 98 2.51 18.40 -4.16
CA THR A 98 1.15 18.96 -4.09
C THR A 98 0.77 19.60 -5.42
N LEU A 99 1.70 20.34 -6.05
CA LEU A 99 1.49 20.91 -7.39
C LEU A 99 1.34 19.82 -8.45
N LEU A 100 2.15 18.76 -8.38
CA LEU A 100 2.10 17.63 -9.31
C LEU A 100 0.80 16.82 -9.16
N VAL A 101 0.40 16.50 -7.93
CA VAL A 101 -0.87 15.87 -7.58
C VAL A 101 -2.03 16.71 -8.10
N LYS A 102 -2.00 18.03 -7.88
CA LYS A 102 -3.02 18.96 -8.38
C LYS A 102 -3.04 19.07 -9.91
N ALA A 103 -1.88 19.01 -10.55
CA ALA A 103 -1.77 19.00 -12.01
C ALA A 103 -2.29 17.68 -12.62
N LEU A 104 -2.01 16.55 -11.94
CA LEU A 104 -2.45 15.22 -12.33
C LEU A 104 -3.90 14.92 -11.90
N GLU A 105 -4.49 15.74 -11.03
CA GLU A 105 -5.84 15.55 -10.51
C GLU A 105 -6.87 15.51 -11.65
N LYS A 106 -6.89 16.51 -12.54
CA LYS A 106 -7.79 16.54 -13.69
C LYS A 106 -7.63 15.32 -14.62
N PRO A 107 -6.43 15.00 -15.14
CA PRO A 107 -6.28 13.88 -16.06
C PRO A 107 -6.54 12.53 -15.38
N LEU A 108 -6.10 12.33 -14.13
CA LEU A 108 -6.34 11.08 -13.40
C LEU A 108 -7.81 10.93 -13.00
N ASN A 109 -8.50 12.00 -12.60
CA ASN A 109 -9.92 11.95 -12.32
C ASN A 109 -10.73 11.62 -13.57
N ALA A 110 -10.39 12.23 -14.72
CA ALA A 110 -11.04 11.91 -16.00
C ALA A 110 -10.80 10.45 -16.41
N ILE A 111 -9.63 9.87 -16.10
CA ILE A 111 -9.37 8.45 -16.31
C ILE A 111 -10.22 7.60 -15.35
N GLY A 112 -10.29 7.97 -14.07
CA GLY A 112 -11.12 7.27 -13.07
C GLY A 112 -12.61 7.25 -13.44
N GLU A 113 -13.15 8.37 -13.90
CA GLU A 113 -14.52 8.46 -14.40
C GLU A 113 -14.74 7.55 -15.62
N LYS A 114 -13.80 7.54 -16.57
CA LYS A 114 -13.84 6.61 -17.73
C LYS A 114 -13.73 5.15 -17.32
N LEU A 115 -13.07 4.86 -16.20
CA LEU A 115 -13.01 3.53 -15.60
C LEU A 115 -14.29 3.17 -14.84
N GLY A 116 -15.31 4.05 -14.80
CA GLY A 116 -16.60 3.81 -14.18
C GLY A 116 -16.60 4.01 -12.67
N MET A 117 -15.75 4.92 -12.16
CA MET A 117 -15.63 5.22 -10.74
C MET A 117 -16.34 6.54 -10.43
N ASN A 118 -16.95 6.64 -9.25
CA ASN A 118 -17.41 7.92 -8.72
C ASN A 118 -16.24 8.90 -8.42
N ALA A 119 -16.55 10.19 -8.21
CA ALA A 119 -15.55 11.24 -7.98
C ALA A 119 -14.61 10.92 -6.81
N THR A 120 -15.12 10.35 -5.72
CA THR A 120 -14.32 9.93 -4.56
C THR A 120 -13.32 8.84 -4.94
N GLY A 121 -13.75 7.84 -5.70
CA GLY A 121 -12.89 6.79 -6.22
C GLY A 121 -11.80 7.35 -7.11
N ALA A 122 -12.16 8.25 -8.04
CA ALA A 122 -11.22 8.88 -8.96
C ALA A 122 -10.14 9.67 -8.19
N ALA A 123 -10.55 10.46 -7.20
CA ALA A 123 -9.64 11.20 -6.31
C ALA A 123 -8.72 10.26 -5.51
N GLY A 124 -9.21 9.09 -5.11
CA GLY A 124 -8.42 8.07 -4.42
C GLY A 124 -7.17 7.63 -5.20
N ILE A 125 -7.25 7.51 -6.53
CA ILE A 125 -6.10 7.18 -7.39
C ILE A 125 -4.98 8.22 -7.22
N VAL A 126 -5.37 9.50 -7.17
CA VAL A 126 -4.42 10.61 -7.02
C VAL A 126 -3.84 10.63 -5.60
N PHE A 127 -4.69 10.57 -4.57
CA PHE A 127 -4.24 10.64 -3.17
C PHE A 127 -3.32 9.48 -2.79
N THR A 128 -3.55 8.29 -3.36
CA THR A 128 -2.72 7.12 -3.09
C THR A 128 -1.24 7.36 -3.44
N LEU A 129 -0.95 8.14 -4.48
CA LEU A 129 0.42 8.47 -4.88
C LEU A 129 1.20 9.20 -3.77
N ALA A 130 0.50 9.99 -2.98
CA ALA A 130 1.05 10.67 -1.82
C ALA A 130 1.03 9.76 -0.59
N ASN A 131 -0.13 9.19 -0.24
CA ASN A 131 -0.29 8.35 0.96
C ASN A 131 -1.57 7.50 0.92
N SER A 132 -1.58 6.33 1.58
CA SER A 132 -2.77 5.46 1.69
C SER A 132 -3.79 5.88 2.76
N ILE A 133 -3.38 6.61 3.78
CA ILE A 133 -4.22 6.96 4.95
C ILE A 133 -5.49 7.72 4.54
N PRO A 134 -5.43 8.77 3.70
CA PRO A 134 -6.64 9.47 3.25
C PRO A 134 -7.58 8.55 2.48
N VAL A 135 -7.02 7.67 1.63
CA VAL A 135 -7.77 6.77 0.76
C VAL A 135 -8.57 5.77 1.59
N TYR A 136 -8.00 5.20 2.64
CA TYR A 136 -8.71 4.30 3.55
C TYR A 136 -9.95 4.94 4.18
N LYS A 137 -9.87 6.24 4.54
CA LYS A 137 -11.02 6.97 5.09
C LYS A 137 -12.09 7.25 4.03
N MET A 138 -11.68 7.46 2.79
CA MET A 138 -12.56 7.72 1.64
C MET A 138 -13.21 6.45 1.07
N MET A 139 -12.63 5.26 1.32
CA MET A 139 -13.15 4.00 0.75
C MET A 139 -14.62 3.75 1.06
N LYS A 140 -15.12 4.17 2.21
CA LYS A 140 -16.54 4.01 2.57
C LYS A 140 -17.49 4.75 1.61
N ASP A 141 -17.02 5.85 1.02
CA ASP A 141 -17.76 6.75 0.13
C ASP A 141 -17.52 6.41 -1.36
N MET A 142 -16.76 5.35 -1.65
CA MET A 142 -16.54 4.83 -3.01
C MET A 142 -17.61 3.81 -3.40
N ASP A 143 -17.95 3.80 -4.68
CA ASP A 143 -18.72 2.71 -5.29
C ASP A 143 -17.92 1.39 -5.30
N ASN A 144 -18.60 0.26 -5.51
CA ASN A 144 -17.97 -1.06 -5.43
C ASN A 144 -16.82 -1.22 -6.43
N ARG A 145 -17.01 -0.72 -7.66
CA ARG A 145 -15.99 -0.73 -8.69
C ARG A 145 -14.78 0.14 -8.30
N GLY A 146 -15.04 1.35 -7.79
CA GLY A 146 -14.01 2.25 -7.30
C GLY A 146 -13.22 1.71 -6.12
N LYS A 147 -13.86 0.97 -5.20
CA LYS A 147 -13.16 0.26 -4.10
C LYS A 147 -12.16 -0.76 -4.65
N VAL A 148 -12.58 -1.59 -5.61
CA VAL A 148 -11.69 -2.64 -6.12
C VAL A 148 -10.53 -2.04 -6.91
N ILE A 149 -10.80 -1.10 -7.82
CA ILE A 149 -9.76 -0.44 -8.62
C ILE A 149 -8.80 0.34 -7.71
N ASN A 150 -9.29 1.10 -6.73
CA ASN A 150 -8.43 1.79 -5.77
C ASN A 150 -7.58 0.82 -4.96
N THR A 151 -8.16 -0.28 -4.46
CA THR A 151 -7.41 -1.25 -3.66
C THR A 151 -6.29 -1.90 -4.50
N ALA A 152 -6.58 -2.22 -5.76
CA ALA A 152 -5.59 -2.76 -6.71
C ALA A 152 -4.47 -1.74 -7.02
N TRP A 153 -4.82 -0.47 -7.24
CA TRP A 153 -3.85 0.61 -7.44
C TRP A 153 -3.00 0.86 -6.18
N LEU A 154 -3.64 0.80 -5.01
CA LEU A 154 -3.06 1.19 -3.74
C LEU A 154 -1.90 0.30 -3.33
N VAL A 155 -1.99 -1.00 -3.54
CA VAL A 155 -0.94 -1.96 -3.15
C VAL A 155 0.44 -1.58 -3.74
N PRO A 156 0.60 -1.42 -5.06
CA PRO A 156 1.89 -1.04 -5.66
C PRO A 156 2.16 0.47 -5.64
N ALA A 157 1.15 1.31 -5.93
CA ALA A 157 1.36 2.74 -6.20
C ALA A 157 1.40 3.61 -4.93
N THR A 158 1.07 3.05 -3.76
CA THR A 158 1.06 3.81 -2.51
C THR A 158 2.38 4.52 -2.23
N ALA A 159 2.24 5.81 -1.90
CA ALA A 159 3.33 6.68 -1.52
C ALA A 159 4.50 6.65 -2.52
N ALA A 160 4.22 6.36 -3.80
CA ALA A 160 5.22 6.37 -4.86
C ALA A 160 5.86 7.74 -5.01
N LEU A 161 5.11 8.80 -4.72
CA LEU A 161 5.58 10.18 -4.73
C LEU A 161 5.64 10.82 -3.33
N GLY A 162 5.32 10.05 -2.29
CA GLY A 162 5.38 10.47 -0.88
C GLY A 162 6.50 9.75 -0.12
N ASP A 163 6.13 9.04 0.95
CA ASP A 163 7.07 8.42 1.91
C ASP A 163 8.15 7.54 1.25
N HIS A 164 7.81 6.73 0.24
CA HIS A 164 8.82 5.88 -0.42
C HIS A 164 9.80 6.70 -1.26
N LEU A 165 9.35 7.79 -1.87
CA LEU A 165 10.23 8.73 -2.57
C LEU A 165 11.14 9.42 -1.57
N GLY A 166 10.59 9.91 -0.46
CA GLY A 166 11.35 10.53 0.63
C GLY A 166 12.43 9.59 1.19
N PHE A 167 12.07 8.33 1.44
CA PHE A 167 13.00 7.31 1.92
C PHE A 167 14.10 7.01 0.88
N THR A 168 13.70 6.79 -0.37
CA THR A 168 14.67 6.48 -1.43
C THR A 168 15.62 7.65 -1.66
N ALA A 169 15.13 8.88 -1.61
CA ALA A 169 15.97 10.07 -1.73
C ALA A 169 16.88 10.31 -0.52
N GLY A 170 16.48 9.91 0.69
CA GLY A 170 17.32 10.02 1.88
C GLY A 170 18.41 8.94 1.95
N VAL A 171 18.13 7.73 1.48
CA VAL A 171 18.99 6.56 1.69
C VAL A 171 19.75 6.14 0.43
N ARG A 172 19.13 6.23 -0.76
CA ARG A 172 19.70 5.77 -2.03
C ARG A 172 19.18 6.57 -3.24
N PRO A 173 19.62 7.84 -3.42
CA PRO A 173 19.06 8.77 -4.40
C PRO A 173 19.10 8.26 -5.86
N ASP A 174 20.10 7.45 -6.22
CA ASP A 174 20.23 6.80 -7.52
C ASP A 174 19.03 5.89 -7.87
N MET A 175 18.30 5.42 -6.86
CA MET A 175 17.18 4.51 -7.02
C MET A 175 15.81 5.20 -7.08
N ILE A 176 15.73 6.53 -6.97
CA ILE A 176 14.46 7.28 -7.01
C ILE A 176 13.69 6.95 -8.29
N THR A 177 14.33 7.13 -9.46
CA THR A 177 13.69 6.91 -10.76
C THR A 177 13.22 5.45 -10.94
N PRO A 178 14.07 4.42 -10.70
CA PRO A 178 13.64 3.02 -10.75
C PRO A 178 12.47 2.67 -9.82
N VAL A 179 12.43 3.22 -8.61
CA VAL A 179 11.37 2.96 -7.62
C VAL A 179 10.05 3.58 -8.06
N VAL A 180 10.06 4.87 -8.44
CA VAL A 180 8.86 5.58 -8.89
C VAL A 180 8.28 4.92 -10.13
N ILE A 181 9.09 4.70 -11.17
CA ILE A 181 8.64 4.05 -12.40
C ILE A 181 8.15 2.63 -12.12
N GLY A 182 8.84 1.87 -11.28
CA GLY A 182 8.44 0.53 -10.88
C GLY A 182 7.07 0.49 -10.20
N LYS A 183 6.83 1.36 -9.23
CA LYS A 183 5.56 1.47 -8.51
C LYS A 183 4.42 1.90 -9.42
N LEU A 184 4.63 2.94 -10.24
CA LEU A 184 3.60 3.46 -11.15
C LEU A 184 3.24 2.45 -12.23
N SER A 185 4.22 1.80 -12.85
CA SER A 185 3.95 0.77 -13.87
C SER A 185 3.22 -0.44 -13.29
N ALA A 186 3.61 -0.91 -12.10
CA ALA A 186 2.89 -1.97 -11.39
C ALA A 186 1.46 -1.55 -11.02
N GLY A 187 1.25 -0.29 -10.61
CA GLY A 187 -0.08 0.26 -10.35
C GLY A 187 -0.97 0.30 -11.58
N VAL A 188 -0.44 0.76 -12.73
CA VAL A 188 -1.20 0.79 -13.98
C VAL A 188 -1.60 -0.62 -14.40
N LEU A 189 -0.68 -1.59 -14.31
CA LEU A 189 -0.98 -3.00 -14.56
C LEU A 189 -2.06 -3.54 -13.61
N ALA A 190 -1.99 -3.19 -12.32
CA ALA A 190 -2.99 -3.60 -11.34
C ALA A 190 -4.38 -3.02 -11.65
N ILE A 191 -4.47 -1.74 -12.08
CA ILE A 191 -5.73 -1.14 -12.53
C ILE A 191 -6.28 -1.87 -13.76
N VAL A 192 -5.44 -2.16 -14.76
CA VAL A 192 -5.87 -2.85 -15.98
C VAL A 192 -6.40 -4.24 -15.65
N LEU A 193 -5.68 -5.00 -14.82
CA LEU A 193 -6.10 -6.32 -14.38
C LEU A 193 -7.39 -6.28 -13.56
N ALA A 194 -7.53 -5.32 -12.64
CA ALA A 194 -8.74 -5.14 -11.85
C ALA A 194 -9.93 -4.74 -12.72
N ALA A 195 -9.76 -3.80 -13.65
CA ALA A 195 -10.82 -3.39 -14.57
C ALA A 195 -11.25 -4.53 -15.50
N TRP A 196 -10.34 -5.44 -15.86
CA TRP A 196 -10.64 -6.64 -16.63
C TRP A 196 -11.35 -7.71 -15.81
N ALA A 197 -10.87 -8.00 -14.59
CA ALA A 197 -11.44 -9.01 -13.71
C ALA A 197 -12.81 -8.60 -13.14
N CYS A 198 -13.02 -7.31 -12.88
CA CYS A 198 -14.23 -6.78 -12.22
C CYS A 198 -15.31 -6.32 -13.20
N ARG A 199 -15.45 -7.01 -14.34
CA ARG A 199 -16.56 -6.76 -15.28
C ARG A 199 -17.91 -7.14 -14.69
N ASP A 200 -17.94 -8.16 -13.83
CA ASP A 200 -19.07 -8.53 -12.99
C ASP A 200 -18.60 -8.61 -11.54
N LEU A 201 -19.26 -7.89 -10.64
CA LEU A 201 -18.97 -7.85 -9.20
C LEU A 201 -20.10 -8.48 -8.38
N SER A 202 -21.07 -9.13 -9.03
CA SER A 202 -22.31 -9.59 -8.39
C SER A 202 -22.04 -10.57 -7.25
N ASN A 203 -21.03 -11.43 -7.40
CA ASN A 203 -20.69 -12.44 -6.40
C ASN A 203 -19.99 -11.82 -5.19
N GLU A 204 -19.05 -10.92 -5.42
CA GLU A 204 -18.29 -10.19 -4.41
C GLU A 204 -19.20 -9.28 -3.58
N ILE A 205 -20.18 -8.65 -4.22
CA ILE A 205 -21.19 -7.83 -3.54
C ILE A 205 -22.05 -8.71 -2.62
N LYS A 206 -22.61 -9.80 -3.15
CA LYS A 206 -23.41 -10.76 -2.36
C LYS A 206 -22.61 -11.30 -1.16
N GLN A 207 -21.35 -11.63 -1.39
CA GLN A 207 -20.45 -12.14 -0.36
C GLN A 207 -20.14 -11.08 0.71
N SER A 208 -19.90 -9.84 0.30
CA SER A 208 -19.66 -8.71 1.22
C SER A 208 -20.88 -8.45 2.10
N ASP A 209 -22.09 -8.51 1.52
CA ASP A 209 -23.33 -8.29 2.27
C ASP A 209 -23.64 -9.45 3.23
N ALA A 210 -23.38 -10.70 2.82
CA ALA A 210 -23.48 -11.87 3.69
C ALA A 210 -22.50 -11.80 4.89
N LEU A 211 -21.28 -11.31 4.67
CA LEU A 211 -20.31 -11.12 5.76
C LEU A 211 -20.72 -10.01 6.73
N LYS A 212 -21.35 -8.93 6.23
CA LYS A 212 -21.86 -7.85 7.09
C LYS A 212 -23.03 -8.32 7.96
N SER A 213 -23.98 -9.06 7.38
CA SER A 213 -25.14 -9.56 8.13
C SER A 213 -24.70 -10.54 9.23
N GLU A 214 -23.75 -11.43 8.93
CA GLU A 214 -23.20 -12.35 9.93
C GLU A 214 -22.48 -11.61 11.08
N LYS A 215 -21.68 -10.59 10.78
CA LYS A 215 -21.04 -9.76 11.82
C LYS A 215 -22.04 -9.00 12.67
N MET A 216 -23.14 -8.53 12.07
CA MET A 216 -24.20 -7.84 12.81
C MET A 216 -24.94 -8.81 13.74
N ALA A 217 -25.19 -10.04 13.28
CA ALA A 217 -25.80 -11.09 14.09
C ALA A 217 -24.88 -11.59 15.23
N ALA A 218 -23.57 -11.60 15.04
CA ALA A 218 -22.60 -12.00 16.07
C ALA A 218 -22.34 -10.93 17.16
N ASN A 219 -22.79 -9.69 16.92
CA ASN A 219 -22.64 -8.56 17.85
C ASN A 219 -23.97 -8.19 18.55
N LEU A 220 -25.04 -8.96 18.32
CA LEU A 220 -26.33 -8.92 19.03
C LEU A 220 -26.37 -10.03 20.07
#